data_AF-A0A2N3DFV8-F1
#
_entry.id   AF-A0A2N3DFV8-F1
#
_cell.length_a   1.000
_cell.length_b   1.000
_cell.length_c   1.000
_cell.angle_alpha   90.00
_cell.angle_beta   90.00
_cell.angle_gamma   90.00
#
_symmetry.space_group_name_H-M   'P 1'
#
loop_
_entity.id
_entity.type
_entity.pdbx_description
1 polymer ?
#
loop_
_entity_poly.entity_id
_entity_poly.type
_entity_poly.pdbx_seq_one_letter_code
_entity_poly.pdbx_strand_id
1 'polypeptide(L)'
;MLTPDPDDLPSERQRDMMRLVSDIVIPRTATPGAGEVGTGDFVILALAHGLDGTRNAAATAAVTAALPQYRRADGTLRYVDWLEGALDRAANGDWIGKPQARRAAVLGQIDAEAFEDGAYESPWRKIKGLILTGYYTSQVGAARELQFELVPGRYDPSVPLEPNARAFSNDWTAVDFG
;
A
#
# COMPACT_ATOMS: atom_id res chain seq x y z
N MET A 1 -9.15 2.44 22.24
CA MET A 1 -8.52 2.94 21.00
C MET A 1 -7.04 3.06 21.29
N LEU A 2 -6.18 2.19 20.73
CA LEU A 2 -4.74 2.28 20.96
C LEU A 2 -4.26 3.53 20.21
N THR A 3 -3.88 4.57 20.95
CA THR A 3 -3.23 5.74 20.37
C THR A 3 -1.87 5.30 19.81
N PRO A 4 -1.52 5.68 18.56
CA PRO A 4 -0.19 5.44 18.04
C PRO A 4 0.86 6.07 18.96
N ASP A 5 2.07 5.49 18.98
CA ASP A 5 3.23 6.14 19.61
C ASP A 5 3.34 7.56 19.04
N PRO A 6 3.58 8.60 19.87
CA PRO A 6 3.85 9.96 19.38
C PRO A 6 4.88 10.00 18.24
N ASP A 7 5.86 9.09 18.25
CA ASP A 7 6.88 8.94 17.21
C ASP A 7 6.35 8.43 15.86
N ASP A 8 5.10 7.97 15.80
CA ASP A 8 4.44 7.44 14.60
C ASP A 8 3.32 8.36 14.08
N LEU A 9 3.13 9.51 14.71
CA LEU A 9 2.18 10.50 14.21
C LEU A 9 2.71 11.08 12.88
N PRO A 10 1.98 10.93 11.76
CA PRO A 10 2.44 11.45 10.49
C PRO A 10 2.35 12.97 10.48
N SER A 11 3.29 13.61 9.77
CA SER A 11 3.14 15.02 9.41
C SER A 11 2.02 15.22 8.38
N GLU A 12 1.52 16.45 8.22
CA GLU A 12 0.56 16.79 7.14
C GLU A 12 1.14 16.44 5.77
N ARG A 13 2.43 16.73 5.57
CA ARG A 13 3.16 16.37 4.35
C ARG A 13 3.14 14.87 4.10
N GLN A 14 3.34 14.04 5.11
CA GLN A 14 3.32 12.58 4.98
C GLN A 14 1.92 12.05 4.68
N ARG A 15 0.86 12.67 5.23
CA ARG A 15 -0.53 12.35 4.86
C ARG A 15 -0.80 12.68 3.40
N ASP A 16 -0.38 13.85 2.94
CA ASP A 16 -0.52 14.26 1.53
C ASP A 16 0.29 13.35 0.59
N MET A 17 1.53 13.01 0.96
CA MET A 17 2.35 12.05 0.24
C MET A 17 1.62 10.72 0.11
N MET A 18 1.14 10.15 1.22
CA MET A 18 0.47 8.85 1.21
C MET A 18 -0.83 8.87 0.41
N ARG A 19 -1.60 9.96 0.47
CA ARG A 19 -2.77 10.15 -0.39
C ARG A 19 -2.39 10.08 -1.87
N LEU A 20 -1.36 10.82 -2.27
CA LEU A 20 -0.89 10.87 -3.66
C LEU A 20 -0.29 9.55 -4.13
N VAL A 21 0.47 8.87 -3.27
CA VAL A 21 1.02 7.54 -3.56
C VAL A 21 -0.12 6.53 -3.77
N SER A 22 -1.11 6.52 -2.88
CA SER A 22 -2.28 5.64 -3.02
C SER A 22 -3.05 5.91 -4.32
N ASP A 23 -3.27 7.19 -4.69
CA ASP A 23 -3.91 7.56 -5.97
C ASP A 23 -3.09 7.14 -7.19
N ILE A 24 -1.77 7.04 -7.11
CA ILE A 24 -0.96 6.53 -8.22
C ILE A 24 -1.09 5.00 -8.32
N VAL A 25 -1.12 4.29 -7.19
CA VAL A 25 -1.24 2.82 -7.16
C VAL A 25 -2.63 2.37 -7.64
N ILE A 26 -3.68 3.05 -7.19
CA ILE A 26 -5.07 2.79 -7.62
C ILE A 26 -5.70 4.14 -8.02
N PRO A 27 -5.56 4.54 -9.29
CA PRO A 27 -6.07 5.83 -9.76
C PRO A 27 -7.59 5.83 -9.88
N ARG A 28 -8.17 7.03 -9.87
CA ARG A 28 -9.59 7.23 -10.20
C ARG A 28 -9.88 6.70 -11.60
N THR A 29 -10.93 5.90 -11.70
CA THR A 29 -11.51 5.41 -12.97
C THR A 29 -12.99 5.81 -13.03
N ALA A 30 -13.89 4.84 -13.22
CA ALA A 30 -15.32 5.01 -12.97
C ALA A 30 -15.66 5.06 -11.47
N THR A 31 -14.71 4.66 -10.61
CA THR A 31 -14.81 4.76 -9.14
C THR A 31 -13.73 5.70 -8.58
N PRO A 32 -13.92 6.25 -7.36
CA PRO A 32 -12.88 6.99 -6.67
C PRO A 32 -11.57 6.20 -6.51
N GLY A 33 -10.43 6.87 -6.68
CA GLY A 33 -9.10 6.29 -6.46
C GLY A 33 -8.79 6.09 -4.98
N ALA A 34 -7.69 5.39 -4.67
CA ALA A 34 -7.39 5.02 -3.29
C ALA A 34 -7.03 6.21 -2.38
N GLY A 35 -6.40 7.25 -2.90
CA GLY A 35 -6.17 8.48 -2.14
C GLY A 35 -7.48 9.19 -1.78
N GLU A 36 -8.52 9.07 -2.62
CA GLU A 36 -9.83 9.68 -2.37
C GLU A 36 -10.69 8.93 -1.36
N VAL A 37 -10.40 7.63 -1.17
CA VAL A 37 -11.09 6.77 -0.19
C VAL A 37 -10.42 6.84 1.19
N GLY A 38 -9.32 7.58 1.33
CA GLY A 38 -8.57 7.68 2.59
C GLY A 38 -7.67 6.47 2.85
N THR A 39 -7.34 5.68 1.82
CA THR A 39 -6.45 4.52 1.95
C THR A 39 -5.07 4.91 2.48
N GLY A 40 -4.57 6.10 2.15
CA GLY A 40 -3.29 6.61 2.68
C GLY A 40 -3.26 6.68 4.21
N ASP A 41 -4.32 7.19 4.84
CA ASP A 41 -4.43 7.27 6.30
C ASP A 41 -4.53 5.87 6.95
N PHE A 42 -5.27 4.96 6.31
CA PHE A 42 -5.31 3.55 6.72
C PHE A 42 -3.91 2.93 6.71
N VAL A 43 -3.14 3.13 5.63
CA VAL A 43 -1.79 2.55 5.50
C VAL A 43 -0.85 3.09 6.57
N ILE A 44 -0.89 4.39 6.86
CA ILE A 44 -0.10 4.97 7.94
C ILE A 44 -0.42 4.28 9.27
N LEU A 45 -1.71 4.12 9.59
CA LEU A 45 -2.15 3.47 10.82
C LEU A 45 -1.75 1.97 10.84
N ALA A 46 -1.94 1.25 9.74
CA ALA A 46 -1.60 -0.15 9.61
C ALA A 46 -0.10 -0.40 9.82
N LEU A 47 0.76 0.43 9.20
CA LEU A 47 2.21 0.39 9.39
C LEU A 47 2.57 0.68 10.86
N ALA A 48 1.96 1.70 11.46
CA ALA A 48 2.21 2.07 12.85
C ALA A 48 1.84 0.95 13.82
N HIS A 49 0.74 0.22 13.57
CA HIS A 49 0.25 -0.86 14.42
C HIS A 49 0.81 -2.25 14.08
N GLY A 50 1.76 -2.37 13.16
CA GLY A 50 2.45 -3.64 12.93
C GLY A 50 1.76 -4.61 11.97
N LEU A 51 0.76 -4.16 11.21
CA LEU A 51 0.08 -5.01 10.24
C LEU A 51 1.09 -5.55 9.21
N ASP A 52 0.91 -6.80 8.78
CA ASP A 52 1.82 -7.51 7.87
C ASP A 52 3.30 -7.58 8.37
N GLY A 53 3.46 -7.62 9.71
CA GLY A 53 4.76 -7.79 10.36
C GLY A 53 5.65 -6.55 10.35
N THR A 54 5.10 -5.36 10.05
CA THR A 54 5.88 -4.12 9.96
C THR A 54 6.52 -3.69 11.29
N ARG A 55 6.04 -4.26 12.41
CA ARG A 55 6.61 -4.12 13.77
C ARG A 55 7.39 -5.34 14.26
N ASN A 56 7.71 -6.28 13.38
CA ASN A 56 8.57 -7.39 13.72
C ASN A 56 10.02 -7.06 13.34
N ALA A 57 10.88 -6.92 14.35
CA ALA A 57 12.30 -6.59 14.15
C ALA A 57 13.05 -7.66 13.33
N ALA A 58 12.70 -8.94 13.48
CA ALA A 58 13.30 -10.01 12.68
C ALA A 58 12.86 -9.94 11.22
N ALA A 59 11.57 -9.70 10.96
CA ALA A 59 11.04 -9.56 9.60
C ALA A 59 11.64 -8.36 8.86
N THR A 60 12.02 -7.31 9.58
CA THR A 60 12.60 -6.09 8.99
C THR A 60 14.13 -6.05 9.04
N ALA A 61 14.80 -7.00 9.70
CA ALA A 61 16.23 -6.93 9.99
C ALA A 61 17.11 -6.74 8.74
N ALA A 62 16.86 -7.54 7.70
CA ALA A 62 17.62 -7.48 6.44
C ALA A 62 17.43 -6.15 5.72
N VAL A 63 16.19 -5.67 5.67
CA VAL A 63 15.80 -4.39 5.05
C VAL A 63 16.44 -3.22 5.78
N THR A 64 16.34 -3.21 7.10
CA THR A 64 16.84 -2.12 7.95
C THR A 64 18.37 -2.08 7.99
N ALA A 65 19.07 -3.20 7.76
CA ALA A 65 20.54 -3.20 7.65
C ALA A 65 21.02 -2.36 6.45
N ALA A 66 20.26 -2.35 5.36
CA ALA A 66 20.52 -1.51 4.20
C ALA A 66 20.08 -0.03 4.38
N LEU A 67 19.34 0.28 5.46
CA LEU A 67 18.63 1.54 5.66
C LEU A 67 18.76 2.08 7.10
N PRO A 68 19.98 2.30 7.62
CA PRO A 68 20.21 2.56 9.04
C PRO A 68 19.52 3.81 9.58
N GLN A 69 19.35 4.86 8.77
CA GLN A 69 18.72 6.11 9.19
C GLN A 69 17.20 6.01 9.43
N TYR A 70 16.55 4.96 8.90
CA TYR A 70 15.10 4.74 9.08
C TYR A 70 14.82 3.68 10.15
N ARG A 71 15.85 3.26 10.91
CA ARG A 71 15.71 2.29 11.99
C ARG A 71 15.12 2.95 13.24
N ARG A 72 14.13 2.29 13.84
CA ARG A 72 13.64 2.60 15.19
C ARG A 72 14.55 1.99 16.26
N ALA A 73 14.44 2.47 17.49
CA ALA A 73 15.18 1.94 18.64
C ALA A 73 14.90 0.44 18.88
N ASP A 74 13.70 -0.02 18.58
CA ASP A 74 13.28 -1.43 18.68
C ASP A 74 13.76 -2.32 17.51
N GLY A 75 14.50 -1.75 16.56
CA GLY A 75 15.02 -2.44 15.37
C GLY A 75 14.05 -2.50 14.18
N THR A 76 12.82 -2.03 14.33
CA THR A 76 11.82 -1.98 13.24
C THR A 76 12.07 -0.79 12.30
N LEU A 77 11.38 -0.75 11.16
CA LEU A 77 11.59 0.26 10.12
C LEU A 77 10.53 1.37 10.17
N ARG A 78 10.96 2.63 10.10
CA ARG A 78 10.09 3.80 9.88
C ARG A 78 9.69 3.89 8.39
N TYR A 79 8.67 3.11 8.00
CA TYR A 79 8.23 2.96 6.60
C TYR A 79 7.81 4.28 5.92
N VAL A 80 7.08 5.15 6.62
CA VAL A 80 6.58 6.41 6.07
C VAL A 80 7.75 7.37 5.81
N ASP A 81 8.67 7.51 6.77
CA ASP A 81 9.89 8.33 6.62
C ASP A 81 10.81 7.79 5.52
N TRP A 82 10.92 6.46 5.42
CA TRP A 82 11.66 5.80 4.36
C TRP A 82 11.09 6.18 2.99
N LEU A 83 9.76 6.07 2.82
CA LEU A 83 9.11 6.32 1.54
C LEU A 83 9.27 7.80 1.13
N GLU A 84 9.07 8.73 2.07
CA GLU A 84 9.28 10.16 1.85
C GLU A 84 10.70 10.45 1.35
N GLY A 85 11.71 9.94 2.06
CA GLY A 85 13.10 10.11 1.66
C GLY A 85 13.47 9.40 0.36
N ALA A 86 12.87 8.23 0.07
CA ALA A 86 13.08 7.51 -1.19
C ALA A 86 12.50 8.29 -2.38
N LEU A 87 11.28 8.80 -2.25
CA LEU A 87 10.61 9.59 -3.29
C LEU A 87 11.33 10.90 -3.55
N ASP A 88 11.69 11.66 -2.51
CA ASP A 88 12.39 12.94 -2.67
C ASP A 88 13.78 12.76 -3.27
N ARG A 89 14.49 11.68 -2.91
CA ARG A 89 15.79 11.33 -3.51
C ARG A 89 15.65 11.01 -4.99
N ALA A 90 14.72 10.13 -5.37
CA ALA A 90 14.50 9.74 -6.76
C ALA A 90 13.92 10.88 -7.63
N ALA A 91 13.20 11.81 -7.01
CA ALA A 91 12.68 13.01 -7.65
C ALA A 91 13.70 14.15 -7.78
N ASN A 92 14.87 14.05 -7.11
CA ASN A 92 15.83 15.13 -6.93
C ASN A 92 15.15 16.40 -6.34
N GLY A 93 14.67 16.28 -5.11
CA GLY A 93 13.97 17.33 -4.36
C GLY A 93 12.52 16.95 -4.05
N ASP A 94 11.71 17.93 -3.64
CA ASP A 94 10.32 17.69 -3.20
C ASP A 94 9.49 16.96 -4.28
N TRP A 95 9.14 15.70 -4.02
CA TRP A 95 8.36 14.84 -4.90
C TRP A 95 6.90 15.31 -5.00
N ILE A 96 6.28 15.79 -3.91
CA ILE A 96 4.88 16.24 -3.90
C ILE A 96 4.69 17.39 -4.89
N GLY A 97 5.64 18.34 -4.93
CA GLY A 97 5.63 19.48 -5.84
C GLY A 97 5.91 19.15 -7.32
N LYS A 98 6.27 17.90 -7.67
CA LYS A 98 6.54 17.54 -9.07
C LYS A 98 5.24 17.36 -9.88
N PRO A 99 5.28 17.56 -11.22
CA PRO A 99 4.16 17.23 -12.09
C PRO A 99 3.69 15.78 -11.92
N GLN A 100 2.39 15.52 -12.13
CA GLN A 100 1.81 14.19 -11.94
C GLN A 100 2.56 13.09 -12.70
N ALA A 101 2.93 13.33 -13.96
CA ALA A 101 3.69 12.39 -14.76
C ALA A 101 5.05 12.04 -14.14
N ARG A 102 5.75 13.03 -13.55
CA ARG A 102 7.03 12.79 -12.87
C ARG A 102 6.82 12.03 -11.56
N ARG A 103 5.77 12.33 -10.80
CA ARG A 103 5.43 11.60 -9.58
C ARG A 103 5.18 10.12 -9.86
N ALA A 104 4.35 9.84 -10.87
CA ALA A 104 4.06 8.48 -11.32
C ALA A 104 5.31 7.76 -11.85
N ALA A 105 6.15 8.45 -12.64
CA ALA A 105 7.40 7.86 -13.15
C ALA A 105 8.37 7.48 -12.02
N VAL A 106 8.54 8.35 -11.02
CA VAL A 106 9.41 8.07 -9.86
C VAL A 106 8.87 6.90 -9.04
N LEU A 107 7.56 6.88 -8.74
CA LEU A 107 6.98 5.76 -8.00
C LEU A 107 7.06 4.45 -8.80
N GLY A 108 6.86 4.51 -10.11
CA GLY A 108 6.99 3.35 -11.01
C GLY A 108 8.41 2.79 -11.07
N GLN A 109 9.44 3.62 -10.92
CA GLN A 109 10.84 3.15 -10.80
C GLN A 109 11.05 2.38 -9.50
N ILE A 110 10.61 2.94 -8.36
CA ILE A 110 10.67 2.26 -7.06
C ILE A 110 9.88 0.94 -7.11
N ASP A 111 8.74 0.93 -7.78
CA ASP A 111 7.93 -0.28 -7.98
C ASP A 111 8.68 -1.34 -8.79
N ALA A 112 9.23 -0.96 -9.94
CA ALA A 112 9.98 -1.88 -10.79
C ALA A 112 11.19 -2.49 -10.05
N GLU A 113 11.99 -1.67 -9.37
CA GLU A 113 13.14 -2.13 -8.57
C GLU A 113 12.71 -3.06 -7.43
N ALA A 114 11.60 -2.74 -6.77
CA ALA A 114 11.10 -3.57 -5.67
C ALA A 114 10.63 -4.95 -6.15
N PHE A 115 10.17 -5.10 -7.39
CA PHE A 115 9.62 -6.35 -7.94
C PHE A 115 10.54 -7.04 -8.96
N GLU A 116 11.80 -6.61 -9.09
CA GLU A 116 12.79 -7.28 -9.94
C GLU A 116 13.14 -8.68 -9.40
N ASP A 117 13.44 -9.61 -10.32
CA ASP A 117 13.84 -10.98 -9.97
C ASP A 117 15.16 -10.98 -9.19
N GLY A 118 15.17 -11.65 -8.03
CA GLY A 118 16.33 -11.66 -7.15
C GLY A 118 16.58 -10.35 -6.38
N ALA A 119 15.65 -9.38 -6.47
CA ALA A 119 15.71 -8.18 -5.65
C ALA A 119 15.65 -8.50 -4.15
N TYR A 120 16.37 -7.71 -3.36
CA TYR A 120 16.23 -7.73 -1.91
C TYR A 120 14.83 -7.29 -1.49
N GLU A 121 14.40 -7.72 -0.30
CA GLU A 121 13.11 -7.31 0.26
C GLU A 121 13.05 -5.77 0.37
N SER A 122 12.01 -5.18 -0.21
CA SER A 122 11.82 -3.73 -0.27
C SER A 122 10.67 -3.30 0.65
N PRO A 123 10.83 -2.23 1.45
CA PRO A 123 9.72 -1.68 2.26
C PRO A 123 8.49 -1.31 1.41
N TRP A 124 8.71 -0.99 0.13
CA TRP A 124 7.64 -0.66 -0.81
C TRP A 124 6.63 -1.79 -0.98
N ARG A 125 7.05 -3.06 -0.96
CA ARG A 125 6.15 -4.21 -1.12
C ARG A 125 5.07 -4.22 -0.03
N LYS A 126 5.46 -3.95 1.22
CA LYS A 126 4.54 -3.84 2.37
C LYS A 126 3.59 -2.66 2.23
N ILE A 127 4.11 -1.49 1.84
CA ILE A 127 3.28 -0.29 1.63
C ILE A 127 2.26 -0.54 0.52
N LYS A 128 2.69 -1.04 -0.64
CA LYS A 128 1.82 -1.35 -1.77
C LYS A 128 0.77 -2.39 -1.39
N GLY A 129 1.17 -3.49 -0.74
CA GLY A 129 0.25 -4.51 -0.24
C GLY A 129 -0.83 -3.93 0.67
N LEU A 130 -0.45 -3.06 1.61
CA LEU A 130 -1.41 -2.39 2.50
C LEU A 130 -2.32 -1.38 1.78
N ILE A 131 -1.86 -0.74 0.70
CA ILE A 131 -2.72 0.10 -0.16
C ILE A 131 -3.81 -0.76 -0.80
N LEU A 132 -3.45 -1.91 -1.39
CA LEU A 132 -4.42 -2.83 -1.98
C LEU A 132 -5.40 -3.33 -0.90
N THR A 133 -4.90 -3.76 0.25
CA THR A 133 -5.73 -4.21 1.38
C THR A 133 -6.71 -3.12 1.83
N GLY A 134 -6.22 -1.89 2.04
CA GLY A 134 -7.06 -0.78 2.50
C GLY A 134 -8.11 -0.36 1.48
N TYR A 135 -7.78 -0.40 0.19
CA TYR A 135 -8.75 -0.06 -0.86
C TYR A 135 -9.79 -1.15 -1.05
N TYR A 136 -9.39 -2.41 -1.22
CA TYR A 136 -10.31 -3.51 -1.53
C TYR A 136 -11.10 -4.03 -0.32
N THR A 137 -10.80 -3.56 0.90
CA THR A 137 -11.68 -3.73 2.07
C THR A 137 -12.61 -2.54 2.32
N SER A 138 -12.46 -1.45 1.56
CA SER A 138 -13.39 -0.31 1.61
C SER A 138 -14.69 -0.60 0.87
N GLN A 139 -15.77 0.13 1.19
CA GLN A 139 -17.02 0.03 0.43
C GLN A 139 -16.83 0.37 -1.06
N VAL A 140 -15.94 1.32 -1.37
CA VAL A 140 -15.68 1.74 -2.76
C VAL A 140 -14.98 0.62 -3.52
N GLY A 141 -13.88 0.07 -2.98
CA GLY A 141 -13.15 -1.02 -3.63
C GLY A 141 -13.94 -2.32 -3.67
N ALA A 142 -14.50 -2.77 -2.54
CA ALA A 142 -15.14 -4.08 -2.44
C ALA A 142 -16.47 -4.17 -3.22
N ALA A 143 -17.32 -3.14 -3.15
CA ALA A 143 -18.69 -3.21 -3.66
C ALA A 143 -18.96 -2.38 -4.90
N ARG A 144 -18.13 -1.36 -5.19
CA ARG A 144 -18.31 -0.50 -6.38
C ARG A 144 -17.30 -0.84 -7.46
N GLU A 145 -16.02 -0.97 -7.13
CA GLU A 145 -15.00 -1.38 -8.10
C GLU A 145 -15.09 -2.88 -8.41
N LEU A 146 -15.32 -3.70 -7.38
CA LEU A 146 -15.56 -5.13 -7.48
C LEU A 146 -17.05 -5.49 -7.27
N GLN A 147 -17.40 -6.75 -7.53
CA GLN A 147 -18.72 -7.31 -7.22
C GLN A 147 -18.70 -7.98 -5.85
N PHE A 148 -19.11 -7.27 -4.81
CA PHE A 148 -19.12 -7.83 -3.45
C PHE A 148 -20.12 -8.99 -3.33
N GLU A 149 -19.62 -10.17 -2.97
CA GLU A 149 -20.39 -11.37 -2.69
C GLU A 149 -20.01 -11.90 -1.31
N LEU A 150 -20.85 -11.61 -0.31
CA LEU A 150 -20.59 -11.98 1.08
C LEU A 150 -20.61 -13.51 1.31
N VAL A 151 -21.48 -14.23 0.61
CA VAL A 151 -21.66 -15.67 0.76
C VAL A 151 -21.64 -16.31 -0.62
N PRO A 152 -20.55 -16.97 -1.04
CA PRO A 152 -20.50 -17.64 -2.33
C PRO A 152 -21.46 -18.84 -2.32
N GLY A 153 -22.59 -18.70 -3.02
CA GLY A 153 -23.68 -19.67 -2.94
C GLY A 153 -23.54 -20.84 -3.92
N ARG A 154 -23.16 -20.57 -5.17
CA ARG A 154 -23.12 -21.56 -6.25
C ARG A 154 -21.77 -21.51 -6.96
N TYR A 155 -21.10 -22.66 -7.06
CA TYR A 155 -19.95 -22.82 -7.95
C TYR A 155 -20.43 -22.90 -9.40
N ASP A 156 -19.94 -22.00 -10.26
CA ASP A 156 -20.12 -22.05 -11.70
C ASP A 156 -18.74 -22.14 -12.37
N PRO A 157 -18.38 -23.29 -12.98
CA PRO A 157 -17.06 -23.47 -13.60
C PRO A 157 -16.90 -22.67 -14.90
N SER A 158 -17.97 -22.10 -15.45
CA SER A 158 -17.96 -21.44 -16.76
C SER A 158 -18.87 -20.21 -16.77
N VAL A 159 -18.40 -19.13 -16.14
CA VAL A 159 -19.09 -17.84 -16.13
C VAL A 159 -18.74 -17.05 -17.40
N PRO A 160 -19.72 -16.49 -18.14
CA PRO A 160 -19.43 -15.65 -19.30
C PRO A 160 -18.72 -14.35 -18.88
N LEU A 161 -17.59 -14.04 -19.53
CA LEU A 161 -16.85 -12.80 -19.33
C LEU A 161 -17.32 -11.75 -20.34
N GLU A 162 -18.13 -10.80 -19.87
CA GLU A 162 -18.52 -9.62 -20.65
C GLU A 162 -17.40 -8.57 -20.63
N PRO A 163 -17.29 -7.68 -21.65
CA PRO A 163 -16.22 -6.67 -21.73
C PRO A 163 -16.13 -5.72 -20.52
N ASN A 164 -17.20 -5.58 -19.75
CA ASN A 164 -17.32 -4.75 -18.56
C ASN A 164 -17.53 -5.57 -17.28
N ALA A 165 -17.32 -6.89 -17.32
CA ALA A 165 -17.39 -7.74 -16.15
C ALA A 165 -16.33 -7.31 -15.13
N ARG A 166 -16.76 -7.13 -13.88
CA ARG A 166 -15.90 -6.79 -12.76
C ARG A 166 -15.49 -8.07 -12.04
N ALA A 167 -14.34 -8.08 -11.39
CA ALA A 167 -13.96 -9.21 -10.56
C ALA A 167 -14.86 -9.28 -9.31
N PHE A 168 -15.06 -10.49 -8.79
CA PHE A 168 -15.78 -10.71 -7.53
C PHE A 168 -14.91 -10.30 -6.33
N SER A 169 -15.54 -9.73 -5.32
CA SER A 169 -14.98 -9.52 -3.99
C SER A 169 -15.74 -10.41 -3.01
N ASN A 170 -15.20 -11.60 -2.77
CA ASN A 170 -15.65 -12.51 -1.73
C ASN A 170 -14.56 -12.65 -0.65
N ASP A 171 -14.90 -13.21 0.51
CA ASP A 171 -13.96 -13.38 1.62
C ASP A 171 -12.70 -14.13 1.16
N TRP A 172 -11.57 -13.42 1.24
CA TRP A 172 -10.24 -13.92 0.98
C TRP A 172 -9.76 -14.70 2.21
N THR A 173 -10.31 -15.90 2.38
CA THR A 173 -9.55 -17.00 2.97
C THR A 173 -9.53 -18.15 1.97
N ALA A 174 -8.78 -17.93 0.88
CA ALA A 174 -8.05 -19.03 0.26
C ALA A 174 -6.95 -19.48 1.24
N VAL A 175 -7.36 -19.98 2.40
CA VAL A 175 -6.52 -20.90 3.18
C VAL A 175 -6.34 -22.09 2.26
N ASP A 176 -5.10 -22.35 1.89
CA ASP A 176 -4.71 -23.64 1.32
C ASP A 176 -5.19 -24.73 2.29
N PHE A 177 -6.31 -25.35 1.96
CA PHE A 177 -6.64 -26.68 2.48
C PHE A 177 -5.84 -27.67 1.62
N GLY A 178 -4.54 -27.75 1.88
CA GLY A 178 -3.60 -28.63 1.20
C GLY A 178 -2.46 -29.05 2.11
#